data_AF-A0A920LQG7-F1
#
_entry.id   AF-A0A920LQG7-F1
#
_cell.length_a   1.000
_cell.length_b   1.000
_cell.length_c   1.000
_cell.angle_alpha   90.00
_cell.angle_beta   90.00
_cell.angle_gamma   90.00
#
_symmetry.space_group_name_H-M   'P 1'
#
loop_
_entity.id
_entity.type
_entity.pdbx_description
1 polymer ?
#
loop_
_entity_poly.entity_id
_entity_poly.type
_entity_poly.pdbx_seq_one_letter_code
_entity_poly.pdbx_strand_id
1 'polypeptide(L)' 'MIAIIDSGGANIASVRFALERLGVDSVLTADPAVISAAER' A
#
# COMPACT_ATOMS: atom_id res chain seq x y z
N MET A 1 1.87 2.14 9.00
CA MET A 1 1.86 2.35 7.54
C MET A 1 1.53 1.03 6.87
N ILE A 2 0.58 1.00 5.95
CA ILE A 2 0.23 -0.20 5.17
C ILE A 2 0.98 -0.19 3.85
N ALA A 3 1.73 -1.25 3.54
CA ALA A 3 2.31 -1.44 2.22
C ALA A 3 1.26 -2.05 1.28
N ILE A 4 0.97 -1.34 0.19
CA ILE A 4 0.19 -1.84 -0.94
C ILE A 4 1.17 -2.27 -2.01
N ILE A 5 1.14 -3.55 -2.37
CA ILE A 5 2.06 -4.11 -3.35
C ILE A 5 1.63 -3.66 -4.75
N ASP A 6 2.52 -2.96 -5.46
CA ASP A 6 2.34 -2.60 -6.85
C ASP A 6 2.78 -3.76 -7.75
N SER A 7 1.82 -4.49 -8.32
CA SER A 7 2.07 -5.54 -9.31
C SER A 7 2.09 -5.04 -10.76
N GLY A 8 1.93 -3.72 -10.99
CA GLY A 8 2.00 -3.08 -12.30
C GLY A 8 0.72 -3.16 -13.14
N GLY A 9 -0.37 -3.76 -12.64
CA GLY A 9 -1.60 -3.97 -13.43
C GLY A 9 -2.92 -3.74 -12.68
N ALA A 10 -2.88 -3.30 -11.42
CA ALA A 10 -4.08 -3.15 -10.60
C ALA A 10 -4.55 -1.68 -10.52
N ASN A 11 -5.87 -1.47 -10.48
CA ASN A 11 -6.43 -0.17 -10.12
C ASN A 11 -6.47 -0.02 -8.59
N ILE A 12 -5.46 0.64 -8.02
CA ILE A 12 -5.25 0.75 -6.57
C ILE A 12 -5.88 2.02 -5.94
N ALA A 13 -6.48 2.89 -6.76
CA ALA A 13 -7.01 4.16 -6.29
C ALA A 13 -8.08 3.98 -5.19
N SER A 14 -9.02 3.06 -5.37
CA SER A 14 -10.09 2.81 -4.40
C SER A 14 -9.58 2.37 -3.02
N VAL A 15 -8.56 1.51 -2.99
CA VAL A 15 -7.93 1.03 -1.75
C VAL A 15 -7.22 2.18 -1.02
N ARG A 16 -6.43 2.98 -1.75
CA ARG A 16 -5.75 4.14 -1.17
C ARG A 16 -6.73 5.13 -0.55
N PHE A 17 -7.81 5.44 -1.25
CA PHE A 17 -8.84 6.34 -0.73
C PHE A 17 -9.59 5.76 0.48
N ALA A 18 -9.74 4.44 0.57
CA ALA A 18 -10.34 3.81 1.74
C ALA A 18 -9.43 3.97 2.98
N LEU A 19 -8.13 3.74 2.81
CA LEU A 19 -7.15 3.88 3.89
C LEU A 19 -7.03 5.34 4.36
N GLU A 20 -7.01 6.29 3.43
CA GLU A 20 -7.01 7.73 3.74
C GLU A 20 -8.22 8.14 4.58
N ARG A 21 -9.43 7.67 4.23
CA ARG A 21 -10.65 7.96 5.00
C ARG A 21 -10.64 7.36 6.41
N LEU A 22 -9.89 6.28 6.60
CA LEU A 22 -9.68 5.66 7.91
C LEU A 22 -8.56 6.34 8.70
N GLY A 23 -7.88 7.35 8.13
CA GLY A 23 -6.72 7.99 8.75
C GLY A 23 -5.49 7.09 8.82
N VAL A 24 -5.38 6.10 7.92
CA VAL A 24 -4.29 5.14 7.88
C VAL A 24 -3.32 5.48 6.75
N ASP A 25 -2.07 5.72 7.11
CA ASP A 25 -1.01 5.93 6.12
C ASP A 25 -0.74 4.66 5.32
N SER A 26 -0.59 4.82 4.00
CA SER A 26 -0.26 3.72 3.08
C SER A 26 0.77 4.14 2.04
N VAL A 27 1.57 3.17 1.60
CA VAL A 27 2.56 3.33 0.53
C VAL A 27 2.26 2.33 -0.59
N LEU A 28 2.24 2.80 -1.84
CA LEU A 28 2.23 1.93 -3.02
C LEU A 28 3.68 1.63 -3.40
N THR A 29 4.07 0.37 -3.42
CA THR A 29 5.49 -0.02 -3.61
C THR A 29 5.65 -1.37 -4.29
N ALA A 30 6.69 -1.49 -5.11
CA ALA A 30 7.23 -2.75 -5.60
C ALA A 30 8.60 -3.07 -4.97
N ASP A 31 9.08 -2.25 -4.02
CA ASP A 31 10.38 -2.41 -3.38
C ASP A 31 10.35 -3.58 -2.37
N PRO A 32 11.14 -4.65 -2.58
CA PRO A 32 11.20 -5.79 -1.68
C PRO A 32 11.61 -5.42 -0.24
N ALA A 33 12.41 -4.37 -0.05
CA ALA A 33 12.84 -3.93 1.27
C ALA A 33 11.66 -3.33 2.05
N VAL A 34 10.83 -2.51 1.39
CA VAL A 34 9.63 -1.93 2.00
C VAL A 34 8.60 -3.01 2.33
N ILE A 35 8.43 -3.99 1.43
CA ILE A 35 7.49 -5.10 1.63
C ILE A 35 7.93 -5.97 2.81
N SER A 36 9.22 -6.30 2.90
CA SER A 36 9.75 -7.18 3.96
C SER A 36 9.78 -6.52 5.34
N ALA A 37 9.82 -5.18 5.39
CA ALA A 37 9.78 -4.41 6.63
C ALA A 37 8.35 -4.18 7.16
N ALA A 38 7.31 -4.48 6.37
CA ALA A 38 5.92 -4.31 6.79
C ALA A 38 5.54 -5.33 7.87
N GLU A 39 4.81 -4.87 8.88
CA GLU A 39 4.25 -5.74 9.91
C GLU A 39 3.20 -6.69 9.29
N ARG A 40 3.13 -7.92 9.82
CA ARG A 40 2.26 -8.99 9.33
C ARG A 40 0.88 -8.95 9.97
#